data_AF-K0EZG6-F1
#
_entry.id   AF-K0EZG6-F1
#
_cell.length_a   1.000
_cell.length_b   1.000
_cell.length_c   1.000
_cell.angle_alpha   90.00
_cell.angle_beta   90.00
_cell.angle_gamma   90.00
#
_symmetry.space_group_name_H-M   'P 1'
#
loop_
_entity.id
_entity.type
_entity.pdbx_description
1 polymer ?
#
loop_
_entity_poly.entity_id
_entity_poly.type
_entity_poly.pdbx_seq_one_letter_code
_entity_poly.pdbx_strand_id
1 'polypeptide(L)'
;MTHQNNAEPQGLTLYEDILRRFISGEIDAPTFESEYLTTFKSEKTRFGPPVFDLLDALFADVDDYVADAQLRAEAGGLDDEQLRQRASATYRRLFTER
;
A
#
# COMPACT_ATOMS: atom_id res chain seq x y z
N MET A 1 18.98 24.02 8.11
CA MET A 1 19.17 22.64 7.62
C MET A 1 17.88 22.25 6.93
N THR A 2 17.82 22.44 5.61
CA THR A 2 16.70 22.01 4.79
C THR A 2 17.29 21.00 3.82
N HIS A 3 17.40 19.75 4.24
CA HIS A 3 17.66 18.66 3.30
C HIS A 3 16.36 18.48 2.50
N GLN A 4 16.27 19.21 1.39
CA GLN A 4 15.32 18.91 0.33
C GLN A 4 15.73 17.54 -0.22
N ASN A 5 14.97 16.51 0.17
CA ASN A 5 15.17 15.13 -0.22
C ASN A 5 14.82 14.96 -1.71
N ASN A 6 15.83 15.03 -2.58
CA ASN A 6 15.72 14.64 -3.99
C ASN A 6 15.51 13.12 -4.23
N ALA A 7 15.22 12.34 -3.18
CA ALA A 7 14.99 10.89 -3.27
C ALA A 7 13.52 10.51 -3.53
N GLU A 8 12.60 11.48 -3.49
CA GLU A 8 11.15 11.25 -3.60
C GLU A 8 10.67 10.48 -4.85
N PRO A 9 11.21 10.67 -6.08
CA PRO A 9 10.54 10.09 -7.24
C PRO A 9 10.65 8.56 -7.29
N GLN A 10 11.83 7.98 -7.00
CA GLN A 10 12.05 6.55 -7.25
C GLN A 10 11.25 5.63 -6.32
N GLY A 11 11.28 5.91 -5.01
CA GLY A 11 10.53 5.10 -4.04
C GLY A 11 9.03 5.15 -4.31
N LEU A 12 8.48 6.34 -4.55
CA LEU A 12 7.05 6.48 -4.80
C LEU A 12 6.59 5.82 -6.10
N THR A 13 7.48 5.71 -7.11
CA THR A 13 7.14 5.01 -8.37
C THR A 13 6.89 3.51 -8.14
N LEU A 14 7.62 2.88 -7.20
CA LEU A 14 7.40 1.47 -6.85
C LEU A 14 6.02 1.25 -6.22
N TYR A 15 5.64 2.12 -5.27
CA TYR A 15 4.30 2.06 -4.68
C TYR A 15 3.22 2.33 -5.72
N GLU A 16 3.45 3.27 -6.65
CA GLU A 16 2.50 3.55 -7.74
C GLU A 16 2.26 2.29 -8.60
N ASP A 17 3.33 1.59 -8.99
CA ASP A 17 3.24 0.39 -9.82
C ASP A 17 2.45 -0.74 -9.12
N ILE A 18 2.84 -1.07 -7.89
CA ILE A 18 2.20 -2.14 -7.10
C ILE A 18 0.71 -1.82 -6.89
N LEU A 19 0.38 -0.57 -6.54
CA LEU A 19 -1.00 -0.14 -6.36
C LEU A 19 -1.79 -0.24 -7.67
N ARG A 20 -1.24 0.22 -8.80
CA ARG A 20 -1.92 0.17 -10.10
C ARG A 20 -2.19 -1.26 -10.54
N ARG A 21 -1.19 -2.14 -10.46
CA ARG A 21 -1.31 -3.56 -10.81
C ARG A 21 -2.36 -4.26 -9.95
N PHE A 22 -2.38 -3.95 -8.66
CA PHE A 22 -3.41 -4.50 -7.79
C PHE A 22 -4.78 -3.97 -8.18
N ILE A 23 -4.99 -2.64 -8.23
CA ILE A 23 -6.30 -2.02 -8.50
C ILE A 23 -6.88 -2.46 -9.85
N SER A 24 -6.05 -2.59 -10.89
CA SER A 24 -6.48 -3.05 -12.22
C SER A 24 -6.86 -4.53 -12.28
N GLY A 25 -6.48 -5.32 -11.27
CA GLY A 25 -6.68 -6.76 -11.24
C GLY A 25 -5.58 -7.57 -11.95
N GLU A 26 -4.45 -6.94 -12.26
CA GLU A 26 -3.28 -7.64 -12.80
C GLU A 26 -2.65 -8.58 -11.77
N ILE A 27 -2.69 -8.20 -10.48
CA ILE A 27 -2.34 -9.07 -9.36
C ILE A 27 -3.52 -9.25 -8.39
N ASP A 28 -3.53 -10.39 -7.71
CA ASP A 28 -4.49 -10.71 -6.66
C ASP A 28 -4.08 -10.13 -5.29
N ALA A 29 -4.97 -10.25 -4.29
CA ALA A 29 -4.75 -9.70 -2.96
C ALA A 29 -3.57 -10.34 -2.21
N PRO A 30 -3.36 -11.68 -2.24
CA PRO A 30 -2.17 -12.29 -1.63
C PRO A 30 -0.86 -11.83 -2.27
N THR A 31 -0.82 -11.69 -3.61
CA THR A 31 0.38 -11.18 -4.29
C THR A 31 0.64 -9.72 -3.91
N PHE A 32 -0.41 -8.89 -3.90
CA PHE A 32 -0.31 -7.50 -3.47
C PHE A 32 0.19 -7.36 -2.03
N GLU A 33 -0.37 -8.12 -1.09
CA GLU A 33 0.07 -8.13 0.31
C GLU A 33 1.58 -8.40 0.41
N SER A 34 2.04 -9.49 -0.21
CA SER A 34 3.45 -9.88 -0.19
C SER A 34 4.36 -8.81 -0.81
N GLU A 35 4.01 -8.29 -2.00
CA GLU A 35 4.80 -7.26 -2.68
C GLU A 35 4.83 -5.95 -1.90
N TYR A 36 3.69 -5.52 -1.35
CA TYR A 36 3.56 -4.28 -0.59
C TYR A 36 4.37 -4.35 0.71
N LEU A 37 4.18 -5.39 1.52
CA LEU A 37 4.89 -5.55 2.79
C LEU A 37 6.40 -5.65 2.58
N THR A 38 6.84 -6.35 1.52
CA THR A 38 8.26 -6.47 1.18
C THR A 38 8.86 -5.12 0.80
N THR A 39 8.14 -4.36 -0.03
CA THR A 39 8.55 -3.01 -0.46
C THR A 39 8.62 -2.08 0.74
N PHE A 40 7.58 -2.03 1.57
CA PHE A 40 7.50 -1.16 2.74
C PHE A 40 8.63 -1.43 3.75
N LYS A 41 8.90 -2.72 4.05
CA LYS A 41 9.96 -3.11 4.99
C LYS A 41 11.38 -2.87 4.46
N SER A 42 11.55 -2.81 3.14
CA SER A 42 12.85 -2.63 2.49
C SER A 42 13.12 -1.20 2.03
N GLU A 43 12.10 -0.34 2.06
CA GLU A 43 12.18 1.03 1.59
C GLU A 43 13.13 1.88 2.45
N LYS A 44 13.98 2.64 1.77
CA LYS A 44 14.97 3.54 2.38
C LYS A 44 14.67 5.00 2.11
N THR A 45 13.76 5.27 1.18
CA THR A 45 13.30 6.60 0.83
C THR A 45 12.55 7.19 2.01
N ARG A 46 12.99 8.37 2.46
CA ARG A 46 12.31 9.10 3.53
C ARG A 46 11.27 10.03 2.93
N PHE A 47 10.03 9.54 2.89
CA PHE A 47 8.88 10.32 2.45
C PHE A 47 8.55 11.45 3.45
N GLY A 48 7.98 12.55 2.93
CA GLY A 48 7.39 13.57 3.79
C GLY A 48 6.19 13.00 4.57
N PRO A 49 5.82 13.61 5.73
CA PRO A 49 4.77 13.09 6.59
C PRO A 49 3.45 12.77 5.87
N PRO A 50 2.90 13.63 4.99
CA PRO A 50 1.62 13.32 4.33
C PRO A 50 1.65 12.06 3.47
N VAL A 51 2.79 11.77 2.82
CA VAL A 51 2.96 10.57 2.00
C VAL A 51 3.22 9.36 2.89
N PHE A 52 4.09 9.51 3.89
CA PHE A 52 4.39 8.42 4.81
C PHE A 52 3.14 7.97 5.58
N ASP A 53 2.32 8.91 6.09
CA ASP A 53 1.11 8.59 6.85
C ASP A 53 0.10 7.79 6.00
N LEU A 54 0.02 8.06 4.69
CA LEU A 54 -0.83 7.30 3.77
C LEU A 54 -0.30 5.89 3.50
N LEU A 55 1.02 5.75 3.36
CA LEU A 55 1.65 4.44 3.18
C LEU A 55 1.58 3.61 4.47
N ASP A 56 1.81 4.24 5.62
CA ASP A 56 1.74 3.59 6.94
C ASP A 56 0.30 3.14 7.28
N ALA A 57 -0.70 3.97 6.95
CA ALA A 57 -2.10 3.56 7.07
C ALA A 57 -2.43 2.37 6.18
N LEU A 58 -1.95 2.37 4.93
CA LEU A 58 -2.16 1.23 4.03
C LEU A 58 -1.38 0.00 4.49
N PHE A 59 -0.20 0.15 5.11
CA PHE A 59 0.52 -0.95 5.72
C PHE A 59 -0.34 -1.64 6.79
N ALA A 60 -1.00 -0.87 7.66
CA ALA A 60 -1.91 -1.42 8.67
C ALA A 60 -3.10 -2.16 8.02
N ASP A 61 -3.70 -1.61 6.96
CA ASP A 61 -4.77 -2.28 6.22
C ASP A 61 -4.26 -3.59 5.56
N VAL A 62 -3.03 -3.61 5.04
CA VAL A 62 -2.42 -4.80 4.43
C VAL A 62 -2.08 -5.85 5.48
N ASP A 63 -1.62 -5.45 6.67
CA ASP A 63 -1.32 -6.37 7.79
C ASP A 63 -2.61 -6.97 8.40
N ASP A 64 -3.75 -6.27 8.28
CA ASP A 64 -5.08 -6.74 8.68
C ASP A 64 -5.76 -7.63 7.63
N TYR A 65 -5.16 -7.79 6.43
CA TYR A 65 -5.72 -8.66 5.40
C TYR A 65 -5.59 -10.15 5.76
N VAL A 66 -6.64 -10.92 5.49
CA VAL A 66 -6.67 -12.36 5.71
C VAL A 66 -7.26 -13.05 4.50
N ALA A 67 -6.44 -13.73 3.70
CA ALA A 67 -6.88 -14.39 2.46
C ALA A 67 -7.89 -15.53 2.71
N ASP A 68 -7.66 -16.32 3.76
CA ASP A 68 -8.51 -17.48 4.07
C ASP A 68 -9.84 -17.04 4.70
N ALA A 69 -10.95 -17.36 4.04
CA ALA A 69 -12.27 -16.93 4.48
C ALA A 69 -12.70 -17.54 5.83
N GLN A 70 -12.23 -18.75 6.16
CA GLN A 70 -12.54 -19.37 7.45
C GLN A 70 -11.76 -18.68 8.56
N LEU A 71 -10.45 -18.48 8.37
CA LEU A 71 -9.62 -17.76 9.33
C LEU A 71 -10.12 -16.33 9.53
N ARG A 72 -10.49 -15.64 8.46
CA ARG A 72 -11.06 -14.29 8.51
C ARG A 72 -12.40 -14.24 9.26
N ALA A 73 -13.24 -15.27 9.11
CA ALA A 73 -14.50 -15.36 9.86
C ALA A 73 -14.28 -15.54 11.37
N GLU A 74 -13.16 -16.14 11.78
CA GLU A 74 -12.81 -16.37 13.19
C GLU A 74 -12.04 -15.19 13.81
N ALA A 75 -11.07 -14.63 13.09
CA ALA A 75 -10.16 -13.60 13.59
C ALA A 75 -10.57 -12.17 13.19
N GLY A 76 -11.43 -12.00 12.19
CA GLY A 76 -11.65 -10.73 11.50
C GLY A 76 -10.58 -10.48 10.44
N GLY A 77 -10.50 -9.22 10.01
CA GLY A 77 -9.57 -8.76 8.97
C GLY A 77 -10.25 -8.45 7.65
N LEU A 78 -9.47 -7.87 6.74
CA LEU A 78 -9.93 -7.48 5.41
C LEU A 78 -9.99 -8.68 4.46
N ASP A 79 -11.01 -8.71 3.61
CA ASP A 79 -11.03 -9.54 2.42
C ASP A 79 -10.37 -8.85 1.21
N ASP A 80 -10.28 -9.58 0.09
CA ASP A 80 -9.68 -9.12 -1.16
C ASP A 80 -10.33 -7.83 -1.70
N GLU A 81 -11.67 -7.71 -1.59
CA GLU A 81 -12.40 -6.56 -2.12
C GLU A 81 -12.18 -5.33 -1.22
N GLN A 82 -12.25 -5.52 0.09
CA GLN A 82 -11.99 -4.48 1.06
C GLN A 82 -10.55 -3.97 0.94
N LEU A 83 -9.56 -4.86 0.84
CA LEU A 83 -8.16 -4.48 0.63
C LEU A 83 -7.99 -3.68 -0.67
N ARG A 84 -8.66 -4.09 -1.75
CA ARG A 84 -8.65 -3.37 -3.02
C ARG A 84 -9.27 -1.98 -2.92
N GLN A 85 -10.33 -1.82 -2.14
CA GLN A 85 -10.91 -0.50 -1.85
C GLN A 85 -9.94 0.40 -1.07
N ARG A 86 -9.23 -0.15 -0.06
CA ARG A 86 -8.18 0.58 0.68
C ARG A 86 -7.06 1.03 -0.25
N ALA A 87 -6.52 0.11 -1.05
CA ALA A 87 -5.49 0.42 -2.03
C ALA A 87 -5.93 1.51 -3.03
N SER A 88 -7.17 1.41 -3.55
CA SER A 88 -7.73 2.41 -4.46
C SER A 88 -7.86 3.80 -3.83
N ALA A 89 -8.33 3.87 -2.58
CA ALA A 89 -8.43 5.12 -1.84
C ALA A 89 -7.05 5.76 -1.60
N THR A 90 -6.06 4.97 -1.20
CA THR A 90 -4.68 5.43 -1.01
C THR A 90 -4.07 5.92 -2.32
N TYR A 91 -4.26 5.20 -3.42
CA TYR A 91 -3.80 5.61 -4.75
C TYR A 91 -4.35 6.98 -5.16
N ARG A 92 -5.66 7.21 -4.97
CA ARG A 92 -6.29 8.49 -5.32
C ARG A 92 -5.68 9.66 -4.54
N ARG A 93 -5.46 9.47 -3.23
CA ARG A 93 -4.87 10.49 -2.35
C ARG A 93 -3.42 10.79 -2.70
N LEU A 94 -2.64 9.79 -3.10
CA LEU A 94 -1.23 9.95 -3.45
C LEU A 94 -1.03 10.59 -4.84
N PHE A 95 -1.84 10.18 -5.83
CA PHE A 95 -1.54 10.43 -7.23
C PHE A 95 -2.57 11.26 -7.99
N THR A 96 -3.78 11.44 -7.46
CA THR A 96 -4.85 12.19 -8.15
C THR A 96 -5.19 13.52 -7.47
N GLU A 97 -5.22 13.57 -6.14
CA GLU A 97 -5.68 14.74 -5.37
C GLU A 97 -4.57 15.77 -5.05
N ARG A 98 -3.59 15.94 -5.94
CA ARG A 98 -2.40 16.79 -5.70
C ARG A 98 -2.65 18.29 -5.88
#